data_AF-A0A117KWL9-F1
#
_entry.id   AF-A0A117KWL9-F1
#
_cell.length_a   1.000
_cell.length_b   1.000
_cell.length_c   1.000
_cell.angle_alpha   90.00
_cell.angle_beta   90.00
_cell.angle_gamma   90.00
#
_symmetry.space_group_name_H-M   'P 1'
#
loop_
_entity.id
_entity.type
_entity.pdbx_description
1 polymer ?
#
loop_
_entity_poly.entity_id
_entity_poly.type
_entity_poly.pdbx_seq_one_letter_code
_entity_poly.pdbx_strand_id
1 'polypeptide(L)'
;MVGTILSGRYAIIEKLGSGGMSIVYKGEDLLLGRTVAVKVLKEQFSKDKAFVDRFRREAQAGARLSHPNIVSIFDVGMDEGRHFLVMEFVEGQTLKEYLQERGGILEEEEVIQIGIQICEALEHAHENGLFHRDIKPHNILRTNSGKVKVADFGIARACGSETVTFAGSMIGSVHYFSPEQAKGYPTDNRTDIYSASAVLYELATGVLPFSGDNMISVALKHINEKPKPPREINPLLSREFEQIILKGMSKNPVDRFASAGEMKNQLSCISCSEEKKIYRNLDNADYMDDIEKPLAKRKIRPRSVAALFVLFLMLTIAGYYGVLGFLKVEETVVPNVTNIRYEEAVDILNKAGLRAEVAGRIYHSDVPKGYVISHNPEKGERVKKNRIIEMIVSLGPETAEVPNVAGKDLREAKVILNNAGFNVSSQISFVFDSHVPENTVVRQIPAAGTRVEKQETEILLIVSKGPEPVYLEMPDLRGLTFAEAEKKLEILHLKLGNVSEKESRDYFDGQVISQSIPAGTSILQGSSVDLTISSGPGPSPQYARVIVPVPKDEKKKNHRIRIEVTDAKGTHEEYNEVHRAGDYVKTRVPFYKSGVVKIYNDGDLIYEKRVP
;
A
#
# COMPACT_ATOMS: atom_id res chain seq x y z
N MET A 1 -28.47 4.34 12.58
CA MET A 1 -28.63 3.49 11.38
C MET A 1 -29.67 2.41 11.60
N VAL A 2 -29.57 1.55 12.62
CA VAL A 2 -30.69 0.63 12.93
C VAL A 2 -31.98 1.42 13.20
N GLY A 3 -33.10 0.99 12.62
CA GLY A 3 -34.40 1.64 12.70
C GLY A 3 -34.63 2.77 11.68
N THR A 4 -33.62 3.16 10.88
CA THR A 4 -33.80 4.16 9.82
C THR A 4 -34.32 3.51 8.54
N ILE A 5 -35.07 4.27 7.73
CA ILE A 5 -35.51 3.84 6.39
C ILE A 5 -34.73 4.65 5.36
N LEU A 6 -33.82 4.01 4.63
CA LEU A 6 -33.02 4.67 3.60
C LEU A 6 -33.84 4.87 2.32
N SER A 7 -33.81 6.09 1.80
CA SER A 7 -34.55 6.53 0.61
C SER A 7 -36.05 6.17 0.66
N GLY A 8 -36.63 6.12 1.85
CA GLY A 8 -38.03 5.72 2.06
C GLY A 8 -38.37 4.27 1.68
N ARG A 9 -37.37 3.42 1.37
CA ARG A 9 -37.58 2.06 0.84
C ARG A 9 -36.90 0.96 1.64
N TYR A 10 -35.68 1.20 2.13
CA TYR A 10 -34.88 0.15 2.77
C TYR A 10 -34.85 0.33 4.28
N ALA A 11 -35.66 -0.45 5.00
CA ALA A 11 -35.69 -0.41 6.46
C ALA A 11 -34.47 -1.16 7.02
N ILE A 12 -33.66 -0.51 7.85
CA ILE A 12 -32.46 -1.12 8.46
C ILE A 12 -32.82 -1.82 9.77
N ILE A 13 -32.58 -3.14 9.82
CA ILE A 13 -33.02 -4.02 10.91
C ILE A 13 -31.89 -4.26 11.93
N GLU A 14 -30.74 -4.73 11.47
CA GLU A 14 -29.61 -5.10 12.35
C GLU A 14 -28.27 -4.86 11.68
N LYS A 15 -27.21 -4.70 12.47
CA LYS A 15 -25.84 -4.57 11.96
C LYS A 15 -25.24 -5.95 11.80
N LEU A 16 -24.82 -6.32 10.59
CA LEU A 16 -24.19 -7.61 10.29
C LEU A 16 -22.68 -7.57 10.50
N GLY A 17 -22.03 -6.45 10.14
CA GLY A 17 -20.58 -6.36 10.22
C GLY A 17 -20.06 -4.95 9.95
N SER A 18 -18.78 -4.73 10.24
CA SER A 18 -18.11 -3.45 9.99
C SER A 18 -16.75 -3.72 9.36
N GLY A 19 -16.56 -3.24 8.13
CA GLY A 19 -15.28 -3.27 7.44
C GLY A 19 -14.47 -1.98 7.64
N GLY A 20 -13.36 -1.86 6.92
CA GLY A 20 -12.52 -0.65 6.95
C GLY A 20 -13.28 0.60 6.47
N MET A 21 -13.95 0.51 5.32
CA MET A 21 -14.60 1.66 4.65
C MET A 21 -16.11 1.75 4.83
N SER A 22 -16.77 0.66 5.22
CA SER A 22 -18.23 0.58 5.24
C SER A 22 -18.73 -0.27 6.40
N ILE A 23 -20.02 -0.16 6.68
CA ILE A 23 -20.74 -0.97 7.64
C ILE A 23 -21.85 -1.68 6.90
N VAL A 24 -21.99 -2.98 7.10
CA VAL A 24 -23.01 -3.80 6.46
C VAL A 24 -24.13 -4.04 7.46
N TYR A 25 -25.35 -3.77 7.02
CA TYR A 25 -26.57 -4.00 7.79
C TYR A 25 -27.48 -4.99 7.07
N LYS A 26 -28.30 -5.70 7.81
CA LYS A 26 -29.47 -6.38 7.28
C LYS A 26 -30.59 -5.36 7.20
N GLY A 27 -31.34 -5.40 6.11
CA GLY A 27 -32.52 -4.58 5.93
C GLY A 27 -33.61 -5.31 5.18
N GLU A 28 -34.74 -4.63 5.07
CA GLU A 28 -35.90 -5.09 4.31
C GLU A 28 -36.22 -4.07 3.22
N ASP A 29 -36.33 -4.55 1.99
CA ASP A 29 -36.85 -3.78 0.87
C ASP A 29 -38.37 -3.73 0.99
N LEU A 30 -38.91 -2.63 1.54
CA LEU A 30 -40.33 -2.47 1.82
C LEU A 30 -41.20 -2.46 0.55
N LEU A 31 -40.60 -2.18 -0.61
CA LEU A 31 -41.31 -2.18 -1.89
C LEU A 31 -41.48 -3.59 -2.46
N LEU A 32 -40.46 -4.44 -2.34
CA LEU A 32 -40.45 -5.79 -2.89
C LEU A 32 -40.71 -6.89 -1.84
N GLY A 33 -40.74 -6.55 -0.55
CA GLY A 33 -40.98 -7.48 0.55
C GLY A 33 -39.90 -8.55 0.72
N ARG A 34 -38.62 -8.17 0.52
CA ARG A 34 -37.49 -9.11 0.62
C ARG A 34 -36.40 -8.61 1.57
N THR A 35 -35.73 -9.56 2.22
CA THR A 35 -34.55 -9.27 3.03
C THR A 35 -33.36 -8.96 2.11
N VAL A 36 -32.62 -7.91 2.45
CA VAL A 36 -31.46 -7.42 1.70
C VAL A 36 -30.31 -7.12 2.66
N ALA A 37 -29.08 -7.17 2.16
CA ALA A 37 -27.94 -6.60 2.86
C ALA A 37 -27.69 -5.18 2.33
N VAL A 38 -27.46 -4.23 3.23
CA VAL A 38 -27.24 -2.82 2.90
C VAL A 38 -25.86 -2.40 3.41
N LYS A 39 -24.94 -2.17 2.48
CA LYS A 39 -23.58 -1.72 2.77
C LYS A 39 -23.52 -0.21 2.70
N VAL A 40 -23.29 0.43 3.84
CA VAL A 40 -23.29 1.90 3.99
C VAL A 40 -21.86 2.39 4.18
N LEU A 41 -21.45 3.39 3.41
CA LEU A 41 -20.12 3.98 3.49
C LEU A 41 -19.96 4.77 4.81
N LYS A 42 -18.82 4.64 5.49
CA LYS A 42 -18.55 5.42 6.72
C LYS A 42 -18.38 6.90 6.36
N GLU A 43 -18.82 7.78 7.27
CA GLU A 43 -18.88 9.23 7.07
C GLU A 43 -17.54 9.85 6.66
N GLN A 44 -16.42 9.33 7.19
CA GLN A 44 -15.06 9.77 6.84
C GLN A 44 -14.71 9.64 5.35
N PHE A 45 -15.36 8.72 4.63
CA PHE A 45 -15.18 8.53 3.18
C PHE A 45 -16.28 9.20 2.35
N SER A 46 -17.40 9.59 2.97
CA SER A 46 -18.54 10.20 2.27
C SER A 46 -18.25 11.64 1.79
N LYS A 47 -17.25 12.31 2.36
CA LYS A 47 -16.87 13.69 2.00
C LYS A 47 -15.90 13.78 0.82
N ASP A 48 -15.19 12.71 0.49
CA ASP A 48 -14.28 12.66 -0.66
C ASP A 48 -15.06 12.33 -1.93
N LYS A 49 -15.33 13.36 -2.74
CA LYS A 49 -16.06 13.22 -4.01
C LYS A 49 -15.37 12.23 -4.97
N ALA A 50 -14.04 12.25 -5.05
CA ALA A 50 -13.31 11.36 -5.93
C ALA A 50 -13.44 9.90 -5.48
N PHE A 51 -13.46 9.66 -4.17
CA PHE A 51 -13.72 8.35 -3.58
C PHE A 51 -15.14 7.86 -3.88
N VAL A 52 -16.15 8.72 -3.64
CA VAL A 52 -17.56 8.40 -3.88
C VAL A 52 -17.83 8.08 -5.36
N ASP A 53 -17.27 8.86 -6.29
CA ASP A 53 -17.44 8.63 -7.72
C ASP A 53 -16.77 7.32 -8.20
N ARG A 54 -15.72 6.85 -7.51
CA ARG A 54 -15.14 5.52 -7.74
C ARG A 54 -16.01 4.41 -7.16
N PHE A 55 -16.43 4.55 -5.90
CA PHE A 55 -17.32 3.60 -5.23
C PHE A 55 -18.59 3.33 -6.05
N ARG A 56 -19.21 4.38 -6.61
CA ARG A 56 -20.37 4.25 -7.50
C ARG A 56 -20.05 3.50 -8.79
N ARG A 57 -18.94 3.79 -9.45
CA ARG A 57 -18.54 3.12 -10.70
C ARG A 57 -18.27 1.63 -10.48
N GLU A 58 -17.60 1.26 -9.40
CA GLU A 58 -17.31 -0.13 -9.07
C GLU A 58 -18.60 -0.89 -8.70
N ALA A 59 -19.48 -0.29 -7.90
CA ALA A 59 -20.79 -0.85 -7.59
C ALA A 59 -21.64 -1.07 -8.86
N GLN A 60 -21.63 -0.12 -9.80
CA GLN A 60 -22.33 -0.25 -11.08
C GLN A 60 -21.75 -1.35 -11.98
N ALA A 61 -20.43 -1.56 -11.95
CA ALA A 61 -19.79 -2.66 -12.67
C ALA A 61 -20.19 -4.02 -12.08
N GLY A 62 -20.17 -4.14 -10.74
CA GLY A 62 -20.63 -5.35 -10.04
C GLY A 62 -22.11 -5.65 -10.23
N ALA A 63 -22.97 -4.62 -10.35
CA ALA A 63 -24.41 -4.77 -10.58
C ALA A 63 -24.78 -5.39 -11.94
N ARG A 64 -23.84 -5.46 -12.88
CA ARG A 64 -24.04 -6.14 -14.17
C ARG A 64 -23.82 -7.65 -14.09
N LEU A 65 -23.21 -8.13 -13.01
CA LEU A 65 -22.92 -9.55 -12.83
C LEU A 65 -24.14 -10.26 -12.26
N SER A 66 -24.49 -11.39 -12.87
CA SER A 66 -25.58 -12.26 -12.42
C SER A 66 -25.10 -13.71 -12.50
N HIS A 67 -24.69 -14.25 -11.36
CA HIS A 67 -24.13 -15.60 -11.28
C HIS A 67 -24.50 -16.25 -9.93
N PRO A 68 -24.80 -17.57 -9.89
CA PRO A 68 -25.15 -18.27 -8.64
C PRO A 68 -24.08 -18.12 -7.54
N ASN A 69 -22.81 -18.03 -7.92
CA ASN A 69 -21.67 -17.89 -7.00
C ASN A 69 -21.19 -16.45 -6.79
N ILE A 70 -21.95 -15.45 -7.23
CA ILE A 70 -21.67 -14.02 -6.97
C ILE A 70 -22.83 -13.44 -6.16
N VAL A 71 -22.51 -12.62 -5.15
CA VAL A 71 -23.53 -11.86 -4.41
C VAL A 71 -24.09 -10.79 -5.34
N SER A 72 -25.40 -10.86 -5.60
CA SER A 72 -26.04 -9.93 -6.53
C SER A 72 -26.16 -8.53 -5.93
N ILE A 73 -25.86 -7.49 -6.72
CA ILE A 73 -26.13 -6.10 -6.34
C ILE A 73 -27.48 -5.70 -6.94
N PHE A 74 -28.39 -5.21 -6.10
CA PHE A 74 -29.73 -4.82 -6.51
C PHE A 74 -29.89 -3.34 -6.77
N ASP A 75 -29.24 -2.48 -5.98
CA ASP A 75 -29.41 -1.02 -6.10
C ASP A 75 -28.21 -0.25 -5.52
N VAL A 76 -28.03 0.99 -5.97
CA VAL A 76 -27.02 1.95 -5.47
C VAL A 76 -27.71 3.26 -5.15
N GLY A 77 -27.61 3.72 -3.91
CA GLY A 77 -28.34 4.89 -3.43
C GLY A 77 -27.51 5.91 -2.67
N MET A 78 -28.13 7.06 -2.42
CA MET A 78 -27.62 8.10 -1.54
C MET A 78 -28.80 8.70 -0.78
N ASP A 79 -28.68 8.76 0.55
CA ASP A 79 -29.72 9.33 1.41
C ASP A 79 -29.09 10.13 2.55
N GLU A 80 -29.52 11.39 2.72
CA GLU A 80 -28.96 12.34 3.70
C GLU A 80 -27.40 12.40 3.69
N GLY A 81 -26.79 12.33 2.50
CA GLY A 81 -25.33 12.33 2.36
C GLY A 81 -24.64 10.99 2.67
N ARG A 82 -25.40 9.93 2.99
CA ARG A 82 -24.90 8.57 3.19
C ARG A 82 -25.00 7.79 1.89
N HIS A 83 -23.87 7.32 1.39
CA HIS A 83 -23.83 6.43 0.22
C HIS A 83 -24.04 4.99 0.65
N PHE A 84 -24.91 4.27 -0.05
CA PHE A 84 -25.20 2.87 0.27
C PHE A 84 -25.38 2.01 -0.99
N LEU A 85 -25.12 0.72 -0.80
CA LEU A 85 -25.28 -0.35 -1.79
C LEU A 85 -26.25 -1.37 -1.23
N VAL A 86 -27.25 -1.77 -2.00
CA VAL A 86 -28.19 -2.83 -1.65
C VAL A 86 -27.82 -4.09 -2.41
N MET A 87 -27.61 -5.17 -1.68
CA MET A 87 -27.14 -6.45 -2.21
C MET A 87 -27.98 -7.60 -1.67
N GLU A 88 -27.84 -8.75 -2.31
CA GLU A 88 -28.40 -10.02 -1.86
C GLU A 88 -27.99 -10.30 -0.42
N PHE A 89 -28.97 -10.60 0.44
CA PHE A 89 -28.70 -11.14 1.76
C PHE A 89 -28.47 -12.65 1.64
N VAL A 90 -27.26 -13.09 1.98
CA VAL A 90 -26.89 -14.51 1.95
C VAL A 90 -27.03 -15.09 3.35
N GLU A 91 -27.96 -16.03 3.51
CA GLU A 91 -28.11 -16.77 4.76
C GLU A 91 -27.01 -17.82 4.91
N GLY A 92 -26.06 -17.54 5.79
CA GLY A 92 -24.89 -18.37 6.04
C GLY A 92 -23.82 -17.59 6.79
N GLN A 93 -22.57 -18.03 6.61
CA GLN A 93 -21.41 -17.46 7.27
C GLN A 93 -20.26 -17.27 6.28
N THR A 94 -19.28 -16.46 6.64
CA THR A 94 -18.04 -16.32 5.85
C THR A 94 -17.23 -17.62 5.90
N LEU A 95 -16.39 -17.86 4.90
CA LEU A 95 -15.47 -19.00 4.94
C LEU A 95 -14.48 -18.90 6.11
N LYS A 96 -14.19 -17.69 6.61
CA LYS A 96 -13.33 -17.52 7.79
C LYS A 96 -13.99 -18.08 9.04
N GLU A 97 -15.25 -17.71 9.28
CA GLU A 97 -16.04 -18.23 10.40
C GLU A 97 -16.23 -19.75 10.26
N TYR A 98 -16.55 -20.22 9.05
CA TYR A 98 -16.74 -21.65 8.79
C TYR A 98 -15.46 -22.47 9.08
N LEU A 99 -14.29 -21.97 8.68
CA LEU A 99 -13.01 -22.62 8.97
C LEU A 99 -12.77 -22.70 10.48
N GLN A 100 -13.07 -21.63 11.23
CA GLN A 100 -12.92 -21.62 12.68
C GLN A 100 -13.88 -22.59 13.37
N GLU A 101 -15.13 -22.67 12.93
CA GLU A 101 -16.12 -23.63 13.46
C GLU A 101 -15.73 -25.08 13.22
N ARG A 102 -15.05 -25.38 12.10
CA ARG A 102 -14.60 -26.73 11.72
C ARG A 102 -13.26 -27.13 12.35
N GLY A 103 -12.76 -26.37 13.30
CA GLY A 103 -11.50 -26.67 14.00
C GLY A 103 -10.24 -26.25 13.26
N GLY A 104 -10.38 -25.37 12.26
CA GLY A 104 -9.27 -24.73 11.58
C GLY A 104 -8.80 -25.40 10.29
N ILE A 105 -9.32 -26.57 9.90
CA ILE A 105 -8.92 -27.28 8.68
C ILE A 105 -10.12 -27.98 8.05
N LEU A 106 -10.17 -28.05 6.72
CA LEU A 106 -11.24 -28.73 5.97
C LEU A 106 -10.72 -29.95 5.21
N GLU A 107 -11.62 -30.89 4.92
CA GLU A 107 -11.32 -32.07 4.09
C GLU A 107 -11.07 -31.65 2.63
N GLU A 108 -10.15 -32.35 1.96
CA GLU A 108 -9.71 -32.02 0.60
C GLU A 108 -10.89 -31.89 -0.38
N GLU A 109 -11.83 -32.84 -0.34
CA GLU A 109 -13.00 -32.84 -1.21
C GLU A 109 -13.86 -31.58 -1.02
N GLU A 110 -14.09 -31.17 0.24
CA GLU A 110 -14.83 -29.95 0.55
C GLU A 110 -14.07 -28.70 0.04
N VAL A 111 -12.75 -28.65 0.21
CA VAL A 111 -11.93 -27.53 -0.29
C VAL A 111 -11.96 -27.45 -1.81
N ILE A 112 -11.90 -28.59 -2.51
CA ILE A 112 -12.00 -28.68 -3.97
C ILE A 112 -13.36 -28.13 -4.44
N GLN A 113 -14.47 -28.54 -3.82
CA GLN A 113 -15.80 -28.05 -4.18
C GLN A 113 -15.97 -26.55 -3.95
N ILE A 114 -15.38 -26.01 -2.87
CA ILE A 114 -15.32 -24.57 -2.62
C ILE A 114 -14.48 -23.88 -3.71
N GLY A 115 -13.32 -24.43 -4.05
CA GLY A 115 -12.42 -23.88 -5.07
C GLY A 115 -13.04 -23.84 -6.47
N ILE A 116 -13.78 -24.87 -6.86
CA ILE A 116 -14.52 -24.89 -8.13
C ILE A 116 -15.51 -23.72 -8.19
N GLN A 117 -16.34 -23.54 -7.16
CA GLN A 117 -17.35 -22.47 -7.11
C GLN A 117 -16.73 -21.06 -7.07
N ILE A 118 -15.59 -20.88 -6.39
CA ILE A 118 -14.83 -19.61 -6.43
C ILE A 118 -14.34 -19.34 -7.85
N CYS A 119 -13.78 -20.34 -8.53
CA CYS A 119 -13.30 -20.20 -9.89
C CYS A 119 -14.43 -19.89 -10.88
N GLU A 120 -15.63 -20.46 -10.71
CA GLU A 120 -16.81 -20.13 -11.52
C GLU A 120 -17.22 -18.66 -11.37
N ALA A 121 -17.23 -18.14 -10.13
CA ALA A 121 -17.50 -16.74 -9.86
C ALA A 121 -16.44 -15.81 -10.50
N LEU A 122 -15.16 -16.15 -10.36
CA LEU A 122 -14.05 -15.37 -10.92
C LEU A 122 -14.06 -15.39 -12.45
N GLU A 123 -14.26 -16.55 -13.07
CA GLU A 123 -14.34 -16.71 -14.52
C GLU A 123 -15.44 -15.80 -15.10
N HIS A 124 -16.64 -15.85 -14.53
CA HIS A 124 -17.75 -15.02 -14.99
C HIS A 124 -17.47 -13.52 -14.86
N ALA A 125 -16.82 -13.09 -13.76
CA ALA A 125 -16.43 -11.69 -13.59
C ALA A 125 -15.34 -11.26 -14.58
N HIS A 126 -14.34 -12.12 -14.82
CA HIS A 126 -13.23 -11.88 -15.74
C HIS A 126 -13.69 -11.75 -17.19
N GLU A 127 -14.65 -12.58 -17.63
CA GLU A 127 -15.28 -12.48 -18.95
C GLU A 127 -16.01 -11.15 -19.17
N ASN A 128 -16.50 -10.54 -18.09
CA ASN A 128 -17.13 -9.22 -18.09
C ASN A 128 -16.14 -8.07 -17.80
N GLY A 129 -14.83 -8.35 -17.80
CA GLY A 129 -13.77 -7.36 -17.61
C GLY A 129 -13.65 -6.82 -16.18
N LEU A 130 -14.20 -7.52 -15.19
CA LEU A 130 -14.13 -7.14 -13.78
C LEU A 130 -13.18 -8.07 -13.01
N PHE A 131 -12.14 -7.50 -12.39
CA PHE A 131 -11.21 -8.23 -11.52
C PHE A 131 -11.55 -7.95 -10.05
N HIS A 132 -11.55 -8.99 -9.22
CA HIS A 132 -11.99 -8.90 -7.84
C HIS A 132 -10.98 -8.13 -6.96
N ARG A 133 -9.69 -8.48 -7.05
CA ARG A 133 -8.53 -7.87 -6.38
C ARG A 133 -8.46 -7.94 -4.85
N ASP A 134 -9.49 -8.44 -4.17
CA ASP A 134 -9.48 -8.64 -2.71
C ASP A 134 -10.08 -10.00 -2.31
N ILE A 135 -9.69 -11.07 -3.01
CA ILE A 135 -10.17 -12.43 -2.68
C ILE A 135 -9.55 -12.87 -1.35
N LYS A 136 -10.42 -13.21 -0.39
CA LYS A 136 -10.07 -13.68 0.96
C LYS A 136 -11.27 -14.37 1.60
N PRO A 137 -11.10 -15.21 2.65
CA PRO A 137 -12.21 -15.96 3.24
C PRO A 137 -13.33 -15.10 3.82
N HIS A 138 -13.03 -13.84 4.20
CA HIS A 138 -14.01 -12.87 4.71
C HIS A 138 -14.96 -12.35 3.63
N ASN A 139 -14.55 -12.36 2.36
CA ASN A 139 -15.36 -11.90 1.22
C ASN A 139 -16.06 -13.07 0.51
N ILE A 140 -15.95 -14.28 1.04
CA ILE A 140 -16.55 -15.48 0.46
C ILE A 140 -17.52 -16.06 1.49
N LEU A 141 -18.79 -16.14 1.11
CA LEU A 141 -19.88 -16.60 1.95
C LEU A 141 -20.25 -18.03 1.58
N ARG A 142 -20.54 -18.87 2.58
CA ARG A 142 -21.06 -20.22 2.41
C ARG A 142 -22.45 -20.30 3.02
N THR A 143 -23.43 -20.67 2.20
CA THR A 143 -24.80 -20.92 2.65
C THR A 143 -24.88 -22.23 3.44
N ASN A 144 -25.97 -22.40 4.19
CA ASN A 144 -26.26 -23.67 4.89
C ASN A 144 -26.38 -24.87 3.93
N SER A 145 -26.68 -24.63 2.65
CA SER A 145 -26.74 -25.66 1.61
C SER A 145 -25.39 -26.05 1.01
N GLY A 146 -24.29 -25.41 1.43
CA GLY A 146 -22.95 -25.64 0.89
C GLY A 146 -22.61 -24.82 -0.37
N LYS A 147 -23.54 -24.01 -0.89
CA LYS A 147 -23.25 -23.07 -1.99
C LYS A 147 -22.36 -21.92 -1.52
N VAL A 148 -21.37 -21.58 -2.35
CA VAL A 148 -20.42 -20.49 -2.14
C VAL A 148 -20.83 -19.27 -2.96
N LYS A 149 -20.77 -18.09 -2.35
CA LYS A 149 -21.01 -16.79 -2.98
C LYS A 149 -19.89 -15.80 -2.68
N VAL A 150 -19.26 -15.28 -3.72
CA VAL A 150 -18.21 -14.26 -3.64
C VAL A 150 -18.84 -12.87 -3.59
N ALA A 151 -18.49 -12.08 -2.59
CA ALA A 151 -18.96 -10.73 -2.33
C ALA A 151 -17.85 -9.70 -2.59
N ASP A 152 -18.19 -8.41 -2.64
CA ASP A 152 -17.23 -7.30 -2.63
C ASP A 152 -16.28 -7.18 -3.85
N PHE A 153 -16.77 -7.55 -5.04
CA PHE A 153 -16.05 -7.33 -6.30
C PHE A 153 -15.63 -5.87 -6.49
N GLY A 154 -14.32 -5.63 -6.56
CA GLY A 154 -13.75 -4.37 -7.02
C GLY A 154 -13.78 -3.20 -6.04
N ILE A 155 -14.52 -3.26 -4.93
CA ILE A 155 -14.78 -2.10 -4.04
C ILE A 155 -13.55 -1.68 -3.20
N ALA A 156 -12.49 -2.51 -3.14
CA ALA A 156 -11.41 -2.38 -2.16
C ALA A 156 -10.17 -1.58 -2.59
N ARG A 157 -10.10 -1.00 -3.80
CA ARG A 157 -8.98 -0.10 -4.19
C ARG A 157 -9.44 1.28 -4.62
N ALA A 158 -10.07 1.97 -3.67
CA ALA A 158 -10.24 3.41 -3.72
C ALA A 158 -9.06 4.21 -3.11
N CYS A 159 -7.88 3.58 -2.93
CA CYS A 159 -6.61 4.28 -2.75
C CYS A 159 -5.84 4.25 -4.07
N GLY A 160 -5.53 5.43 -4.60
CA GLY A 160 -5.02 5.65 -5.95
C GLY A 160 -3.67 4.99 -6.26
N SER A 161 -3.20 5.24 -7.46
CA SER A 161 -1.88 4.90 -8.02
C SER A 161 -0.72 5.67 -7.36
N GLU A 162 -0.88 6.08 -6.10
CA GLU A 162 0.22 6.52 -5.25
C GLU A 162 0.64 5.30 -4.43
N THR A 163 1.94 5.02 -4.42
CA THR A 163 2.62 3.99 -3.61
C THR A 163 1.78 3.54 -2.43
N VAL A 164 1.41 2.25 -2.39
CA VAL A 164 0.61 1.59 -1.35
C VAL A 164 0.92 2.19 0.02
N THR A 165 0.16 3.20 0.41
CA THR A 165 0.25 3.80 1.73
C THR A 165 -0.49 2.84 2.62
N PHE A 166 0.24 2.16 3.52
CA PHE A 166 -0.31 1.28 4.56
C PHE A 166 -1.09 2.10 5.62
N ALA A 167 -1.94 3.03 5.18
CA ALA A 167 -2.74 3.88 6.03
C ALA A 167 -4.02 3.13 6.43
N GLY A 168 -3.98 2.50 7.61
CA GLY A 168 -5.10 2.35 8.55
C GLY A 168 -6.37 1.58 8.15
N SER A 169 -6.61 1.23 6.88
CA SER A 169 -7.86 0.58 6.43
C SER A 169 -7.70 -0.86 5.93
N MET A 170 -6.47 -1.41 5.95
CA MET A 170 -6.12 -2.71 5.34
C MET A 170 -5.90 -3.86 6.35
N ILE A 171 -6.44 -3.78 7.56
CA ILE A 171 -6.30 -4.86 8.55
C ILE A 171 -6.96 -6.13 7.97
N GLY A 172 -6.16 -7.13 7.56
CA GLY A 172 -6.61 -8.46 7.11
C GLY A 172 -6.38 -8.84 5.64
N SER A 173 -6.22 -7.89 4.71
CA SER A 173 -6.12 -8.23 3.27
C SER A 173 -4.71 -8.68 2.82
N VAL A 174 -3.66 -8.27 3.51
CA VAL A 174 -2.27 -8.50 3.06
C VAL A 174 -1.86 -9.98 3.06
N HIS A 175 -2.55 -10.84 3.82
CA HIS A 175 -2.29 -12.28 3.88
C HIS A 175 -2.67 -13.06 2.61
N TYR A 176 -3.41 -12.43 1.69
CA TYR A 176 -3.85 -13.05 0.43
C TYR A 176 -3.38 -12.26 -0.80
N PHE A 177 -2.56 -11.22 -0.62
CA PHE A 177 -2.09 -10.37 -1.72
C PHE A 177 -1.26 -11.14 -2.73
N SER A 178 -1.48 -10.85 -4.01
CA SER A 178 -0.57 -11.30 -5.04
C SER A 178 0.77 -10.54 -5.01
N PRO A 179 1.87 -11.13 -5.51
CA PRO A 179 3.17 -10.47 -5.61
C PRO A 179 3.11 -9.14 -6.36
N GLU A 180 2.33 -9.05 -7.44
CA GLU A 180 2.14 -7.83 -8.22
C GLU A 180 1.35 -6.76 -7.45
N GLN A 181 0.37 -7.14 -6.63
CA GLN A 181 -0.31 -6.21 -5.73
C GLN A 181 0.64 -5.65 -4.67
N ALA A 182 1.47 -6.50 -4.07
CA ALA A 182 2.46 -6.10 -3.09
C ALA A 182 3.56 -5.19 -3.69
N LYS A 183 3.91 -5.37 -4.98
CA LYS A 183 4.84 -4.51 -5.73
C LYS A 183 4.20 -3.23 -6.28
N GLY A 184 2.88 -3.10 -6.25
CA GLY A 184 2.15 -2.00 -6.86
C GLY A 184 2.11 -2.05 -8.40
N TYR A 185 2.34 -3.21 -9.00
CA TYR A 185 2.27 -3.41 -10.45
C TYR A 185 0.81 -3.53 -10.94
N PRO A 186 0.55 -3.36 -12.24
CA PRO A 186 -0.76 -3.62 -12.82
C PRO A 186 -1.25 -5.03 -12.52
N THR A 187 -2.53 -5.14 -12.15
CA THR A 187 -3.20 -6.41 -11.82
C THR A 187 -4.07 -6.87 -12.97
N ASP A 188 -4.09 -8.17 -13.22
CA ASP A 188 -4.94 -8.82 -14.21
C ASP A 188 -5.80 -9.94 -13.57
N ASN A 189 -6.43 -10.78 -14.38
CA ASN A 189 -7.21 -11.93 -13.91
C ASN A 189 -6.38 -12.92 -13.08
N ARG A 190 -5.06 -13.02 -13.30
CA ARG A 190 -4.16 -13.94 -12.59
C ARG A 190 -3.82 -13.49 -11.19
N THR A 191 -4.07 -12.22 -10.86
CA THR A 191 -4.05 -11.69 -9.49
C THR A 191 -5.09 -12.38 -8.61
N ASP A 192 -6.32 -12.57 -9.14
CA ASP A 192 -7.39 -13.24 -8.39
C ASP A 192 -7.11 -14.73 -8.23
N ILE A 193 -6.52 -15.37 -9.25
CA ILE A 193 -6.10 -16.79 -9.21
C ILE A 193 -5.11 -17.03 -8.06
N TYR A 194 -4.10 -16.17 -7.92
CA TYR A 194 -3.13 -16.26 -6.83
C TYR A 194 -3.82 -16.19 -5.46
N SER A 195 -4.69 -15.21 -5.30
CA SER A 195 -5.42 -14.96 -4.05
C SER A 195 -6.37 -16.12 -3.71
N ALA A 196 -7.06 -16.67 -4.71
CA ALA A 196 -7.89 -17.87 -4.57
C ALA A 196 -7.05 -19.08 -4.16
N SER A 197 -5.87 -19.29 -4.75
CA SER A 197 -4.97 -20.38 -4.32
C SER A 197 -4.46 -20.19 -2.88
N ALA A 198 -4.20 -18.97 -2.44
CA ALA A 198 -3.86 -18.67 -1.05
C ALA A 198 -5.03 -18.99 -0.08
N VAL A 199 -6.27 -18.75 -0.50
CA VAL A 199 -7.47 -19.18 0.25
C VAL A 199 -7.54 -20.71 0.33
N LEU A 200 -7.38 -21.43 -0.79
CA LEU A 200 -7.40 -22.90 -0.78
C LEU A 200 -6.28 -23.48 0.08
N TYR A 201 -5.10 -22.86 0.07
CA TYR A 201 -3.99 -23.22 0.96
C TYR A 201 -4.41 -23.17 2.43
N GLU A 202 -5.01 -22.06 2.87
CA GLU A 202 -5.44 -21.91 4.26
C GLU A 202 -6.54 -22.91 4.62
N LEU A 203 -7.53 -23.11 3.75
CA LEU A 203 -8.61 -24.06 4.02
C LEU A 203 -8.11 -25.50 4.14
N ALA A 204 -7.12 -25.90 3.33
CA ALA A 204 -6.60 -27.26 3.27
C ALA A 204 -5.53 -27.57 4.33
N THR A 205 -4.84 -26.56 4.86
CA THR A 205 -3.73 -26.73 5.82
C THR A 205 -4.04 -26.15 7.19
N GLY A 206 -5.05 -25.30 7.29
CA GLY A 206 -5.42 -24.55 8.48
C GLY A 206 -4.47 -23.43 8.88
N VAL A 207 -3.44 -23.18 8.07
CA VAL A 207 -2.47 -22.09 8.30
C VAL A 207 -2.34 -21.23 7.06
N LEU A 208 -2.05 -19.96 7.25
CA LEU A 208 -1.79 -19.05 6.13
C LEU A 208 -0.51 -19.44 5.39
N PRO A 209 -0.43 -19.22 4.07
CA PRO A 209 0.78 -19.54 3.30
C PRO A 209 2.00 -18.74 3.76
N PHE A 210 1.78 -17.52 4.27
CA PHE A 210 2.80 -16.68 4.87
C PHE A 210 2.27 -15.99 6.12
N SER A 211 3.04 -16.07 7.20
CA SER A 211 2.85 -15.34 8.45
C SER A 211 4.08 -14.47 8.73
N GLY A 212 3.92 -13.40 9.51
CA GLY A 212 5.01 -12.53 9.90
C GLY A 212 4.56 -11.48 10.91
N ASP A 213 5.53 -10.88 11.59
CA ASP A 213 5.29 -9.99 12.74
C ASP A 213 4.59 -8.68 12.35
N ASN A 214 4.65 -8.30 11.07
CA ASN A 214 3.95 -7.14 10.54
C ASN A 214 3.50 -7.35 9.08
N MET A 215 2.58 -6.50 8.63
CA MET A 215 1.97 -6.61 7.29
C MET A 215 3.00 -6.50 6.17
N ILE A 216 4.03 -5.66 6.32
CA ILE A 216 5.08 -5.49 5.31
C ILE A 216 5.88 -6.79 5.17
N SER A 217 6.19 -7.46 6.28
CA SER A 217 6.89 -8.74 6.27
C SER A 217 6.09 -9.80 5.49
N VAL A 218 4.78 -9.89 5.72
CA VAL A 218 3.89 -10.80 4.99
C VAL A 218 3.87 -10.45 3.49
N ALA A 219 3.77 -9.17 3.14
CA ALA A 219 3.83 -8.72 1.75
C ALA A 219 5.16 -9.08 1.06
N LEU A 220 6.30 -8.91 1.76
CA LEU A 220 7.61 -9.31 1.25
C LEU A 220 7.73 -10.83 1.06
N LYS A 221 7.11 -11.63 1.92
CA LYS A 221 7.05 -13.10 1.74
C LYS A 221 6.24 -13.47 0.50
N HIS A 222 5.10 -12.81 0.27
CA HIS A 222 4.37 -12.96 -0.99
C HIS A 222 5.24 -12.60 -2.20
N ILE A 223 6.16 -11.64 -2.11
CA ILE A 223 7.05 -11.28 -3.21
C ILE A 223 8.21 -12.28 -3.40
N ASN A 224 8.88 -12.69 -2.31
CA ASN A 224 10.20 -13.31 -2.38
C ASN A 224 10.24 -14.78 -1.96
N GLU A 225 9.33 -15.25 -1.09
CA GLU A 225 9.41 -16.59 -0.50
C GLU A 225 8.42 -17.56 -1.14
N LYS A 226 8.82 -18.80 -1.42
CA LYS A 226 7.85 -19.84 -1.85
C LYS A 226 7.05 -20.33 -0.63
N PRO A 227 5.74 -20.57 -0.76
CA PRO A 227 4.97 -21.12 0.36
C PRO A 227 5.46 -22.54 0.68
N LYS A 228 5.39 -22.93 1.95
CA LYS A 228 5.71 -24.31 2.36
C LYS A 228 4.76 -25.28 1.64
N PRO A 229 5.21 -26.40 1.08
CA PRO A 229 4.32 -27.34 0.40
C PRO A 229 3.17 -27.80 1.32
N PRO A 230 1.89 -27.70 0.89
CA PRO A 230 0.73 -28.11 1.68
C PRO A 230 0.84 -29.49 2.31
N ARG A 231 1.40 -30.48 1.61
CA ARG A 231 1.54 -31.87 2.11
C ARG A 231 2.55 -32.03 3.23
N GLU A 232 3.47 -31.07 3.40
CA GLU A 232 4.36 -31.04 4.58
C GLU A 232 3.63 -30.57 5.85
N ILE A 233 2.45 -29.96 5.71
CA ILE A 233 1.61 -29.46 6.82
C ILE A 233 0.44 -30.41 7.04
N ASN A 234 -0.25 -30.80 5.96
CA ASN A 234 -1.32 -31.78 5.96
C ASN A 234 -0.98 -32.94 4.99
N PRO A 235 -0.37 -34.03 5.49
CA PRO A 235 0.02 -35.18 4.65
C PRO A 235 -1.12 -35.93 3.99
N LEU A 236 -2.38 -35.70 4.40
CA LEU A 236 -3.56 -36.34 3.83
C LEU A 236 -3.91 -35.79 2.44
N LEU A 237 -3.37 -34.63 2.06
CA LEU A 237 -3.66 -34.01 0.77
C LEU A 237 -3.03 -34.80 -0.40
N SER A 238 -3.77 -34.88 -1.51
CA SER A 238 -3.30 -35.45 -2.77
C SER A 238 -2.18 -34.61 -3.39
N ARG A 239 -1.33 -35.27 -4.19
CA ARG A 239 -0.22 -34.59 -4.89
C ARG A 239 -0.75 -33.63 -5.95
N GLU A 240 -1.81 -34.04 -6.61
CA GLU A 240 -2.50 -33.30 -7.65
C GLU A 240 -3.04 -31.97 -7.10
N PHE A 241 -3.69 -32.01 -5.94
CA PHE A 241 -4.24 -30.80 -5.31
C PHE A 241 -3.15 -29.85 -4.82
N GLU A 242 -2.08 -30.37 -4.21
CA GLU A 242 -0.89 -29.57 -3.85
C GLU A 242 -0.29 -28.85 -5.06
N GLN A 243 -0.14 -29.54 -6.20
CA GLN A 243 0.40 -28.94 -7.42
C GLN A 243 -0.48 -27.81 -7.95
N ILE A 244 -1.80 -27.95 -7.86
CA ILE A 244 -2.73 -26.89 -8.27
C ILE A 244 -2.55 -25.65 -7.38
N ILE A 245 -2.53 -25.82 -6.05
CA ILE A 245 -2.33 -24.71 -5.11
C ILE A 245 -0.99 -24.02 -5.39
N LEU A 246 0.10 -24.77 -5.52
CA LEU A 246 1.43 -24.21 -5.73
C LEU A 246 1.58 -23.53 -7.11
N LYS A 247 0.97 -24.08 -8.17
CA LYS A 247 0.96 -23.45 -9.50
C LYS A 247 0.19 -22.13 -9.49
N GLY A 248 -0.98 -22.08 -8.84
CA GLY A 248 -1.72 -20.83 -8.72
C GLY A 248 -1.01 -19.78 -7.86
N MET A 249 -0.21 -20.21 -6.88
CA MET A 249 0.65 -19.36 -6.06
C MET A 249 2.03 -19.06 -6.67
N SER A 250 2.26 -19.34 -7.96
CA SER A 250 3.50 -18.97 -8.65
C SER A 250 3.76 -17.47 -8.58
N LYS A 251 5.03 -17.07 -8.39
CA LYS A 251 5.38 -15.66 -8.19
C LYS A 251 5.20 -14.83 -9.46
N ASN A 252 5.63 -15.37 -10.59
CA ASN A 252 5.43 -14.75 -11.88
C ASN A 252 4.00 -15.08 -12.38
N PRO A 253 3.17 -14.09 -12.73
CA PRO A 253 1.81 -14.35 -13.22
C PRO A 253 1.73 -15.30 -14.42
N VAL A 254 2.72 -15.31 -15.31
CA VAL A 254 2.71 -16.19 -16.50
C VAL A 254 2.88 -17.68 -16.16
N ASP A 255 3.42 -17.99 -14.99
CA ASP A 255 3.62 -19.36 -14.51
C ASP A 255 2.38 -19.91 -13.77
N ARG A 256 1.33 -19.10 -13.63
CA ARG A 256 0.05 -19.48 -13.03
C ARG A 256 -0.88 -20.10 -14.08
N PHE A 257 -2.10 -20.43 -13.69
CA PHE A 257 -3.17 -20.72 -14.63
C PHE A 257 -3.48 -19.49 -15.49
N ALA A 258 -3.75 -19.69 -16.78
CA ALA A 258 -4.07 -18.61 -17.71
C ALA A 258 -5.42 -17.96 -17.39
N SER A 259 -6.37 -18.73 -16.85
CA SER A 259 -7.70 -18.27 -16.43
C SER A 259 -8.22 -19.04 -15.21
N ALA A 260 -9.22 -18.46 -14.53
CA ALA A 260 -9.94 -19.16 -13.45
C ALA A 260 -10.62 -20.45 -13.96
N GLY A 261 -11.10 -20.45 -15.20
CA GLY A 261 -11.63 -21.65 -15.87
C GLY A 261 -10.60 -22.77 -16.03
N GLU A 262 -9.35 -22.46 -16.37
CA GLU A 262 -8.28 -23.48 -16.43
C GLU A 262 -8.06 -24.11 -15.04
N MET A 263 -7.99 -23.29 -13.99
CA MET A 263 -7.84 -23.78 -12.61
C MET A 263 -9.05 -24.63 -12.17
N LYS A 264 -10.28 -24.19 -12.49
CA LYS A 264 -11.51 -24.93 -12.25
C LYS A 264 -11.46 -26.32 -12.86
N ASN A 265 -11.10 -26.42 -14.14
CA ASN A 265 -11.04 -27.70 -14.85
C ASN A 265 -10.04 -28.66 -14.20
N GLN A 266 -8.90 -28.15 -13.73
CA GLN A 266 -7.91 -28.98 -13.02
C GLN A 266 -8.44 -29.48 -11.66
N LEU A 267 -9.16 -28.64 -10.91
CA LEU A 267 -9.83 -29.05 -9.66
C LEU A 267 -10.92 -30.10 -9.92
N SER A 268 -11.75 -29.91 -10.94
CA SER A 268 -12.81 -30.86 -11.33
C SER A 268 -12.24 -32.21 -11.78
N CYS A 269 -11.08 -32.24 -12.43
CA CYS A 269 -10.42 -33.48 -12.82
C CYS A 269 -10.04 -34.36 -11.60
N ILE A 270 -9.67 -33.76 -10.47
CA ILE A 270 -9.41 -34.50 -9.22
C ILE A 270 -10.70 -35.17 -8.74
N SER A 271 -11.79 -34.41 -8.65
CA SER A 271 -13.11 -34.91 -8.26
C SER A 271 -13.61 -36.05 -9.16
N CYS A 272 -13.37 -35.98 -10.46
CA CYS A 272 -13.75 -37.04 -11.41
C CYS A 272 -12.87 -38.30 -11.32
N SER A 273 -11.63 -38.17 -10.83
CA SER A 273 -10.72 -39.30 -10.62
C SER A 273 -11.08 -40.15 -9.39
N GLU A 274 -11.68 -39.52 -8.37
CA GLU A 274 -12.20 -40.17 -7.15
C GLU A 274 -13.45 -41.02 -7.47
N GLU A 275 -14.38 -40.53 -8.31
CA GLU A 275 -15.51 -41.35 -8.79
C GLU A 275 -15.06 -42.63 -9.53
N LYS A 276 -13.90 -42.61 -10.19
CA LYS A 276 -13.30 -43.81 -10.81
C LYS A 276 -12.58 -44.73 -9.81
N LYS A 277 -12.24 -44.29 -8.61
CA LYS A 277 -11.71 -45.15 -7.53
C LYS A 277 -12.82 -45.92 -6.81
N ILE A 278 -14.03 -45.37 -6.74
CA ILE A 278 -15.19 -46.05 -6.15
C ILE A 278 -15.57 -47.32 -6.94
N TYR A 279 -15.39 -47.33 -8.26
CA TYR A 279 -15.62 -48.52 -9.11
C TYR A 279 -14.43 -49.51 -9.20
N ARG A 280 -13.34 -49.31 -8.47
CA ARG A 280 -12.20 -50.26 -8.43
C ARG A 280 -12.03 -51.01 -7.11
N ASN A 281 -12.82 -50.71 -6.08
CA ASN A 281 -12.72 -51.34 -4.76
C ASN A 281 -13.89 -52.28 -4.42
N LEU A 282 -14.54 -52.86 -5.41
CA LEU A 282 -15.58 -53.90 -5.22
C LEU A 282 -15.11 -55.33 -5.51
N ASP A 283 -13.81 -55.54 -5.74
CA ASP A 283 -13.20 -56.88 -5.83
C ASP A 283 -12.02 -56.95 -4.85
N ASN A 284 -12.31 -57.17 -3.57
CA ASN A 284 -11.44 -57.84 -2.59
C ASN A 284 -12.18 -57.93 -1.26
N ALA A 285 -13.14 -58.84 -1.19
CA ALA A 285 -13.64 -59.38 0.06
C ALA A 285 -13.08 -60.79 0.19
N ASP A 286 -12.12 -60.99 1.09
CA ASP A 286 -12.01 -62.25 1.84
C ASP A 286 -11.02 -62.18 3.03
N TYR A 287 -11.57 -62.55 4.20
CA TYR A 287 -10.98 -63.01 5.47
C TYR A 287 -10.02 -62.11 6.31
N MET A 288 -10.43 -61.81 7.56
CA MET A 288 -9.95 -62.57 8.72
C MET A 288 -10.78 -62.38 10.01
N ASP A 289 -10.89 -63.50 10.71
CA ASP A 289 -11.72 -63.92 11.84
C ASP A 289 -11.63 -63.14 13.17
N ASP A 290 -12.75 -63.23 13.89
CA ASP A 290 -12.99 -62.89 15.30
C ASP A 290 -12.12 -63.70 16.28
N ILE A 291 -11.67 -63.07 17.39
CA ILE A 291 -11.52 -63.76 18.69
C ILE A 291 -11.90 -62.83 19.85
N GLU A 292 -13.15 -62.93 20.31
CA GLU A 292 -13.55 -62.64 21.70
C GLU A 292 -13.20 -63.84 22.60
N LYS A 293 -12.71 -63.57 23.83
CA LYS A 293 -12.48 -64.60 24.87
C LYS A 293 -13.60 -64.58 25.93
N PRO A 294 -14.21 -65.71 26.30
CA PRO A 294 -15.15 -65.77 27.42
C PRO A 294 -14.44 -66.09 28.74
N LEU A 295 -14.85 -65.40 29.81
CA LEU A 295 -14.45 -65.67 31.20
C LEU A 295 -15.25 -66.85 31.79
N ALA A 296 -14.53 -67.91 32.19
CA ALA A 296 -15.10 -69.09 32.83
C ALA A 296 -15.42 -68.88 34.32
N LYS A 297 -16.64 -69.23 34.74
CA LYS A 297 -17.10 -69.30 36.14
C LYS A 297 -16.60 -70.60 36.80
N ARG A 298 -16.13 -70.50 38.05
CA ARG A 298 -15.88 -71.68 38.93
C ARG A 298 -16.72 -71.58 40.21
N LYS A 299 -17.47 -72.66 40.50
CA LYS A 299 -18.29 -72.87 41.71
C LYS A 299 -17.40 -73.24 42.90
N ILE A 300 -17.72 -72.71 44.09
CA ILE A 300 -17.25 -73.21 45.39
C ILE A 300 -18.47 -73.32 46.33
N ARG A 301 -18.51 -74.39 47.14
CA ARG A 301 -19.49 -74.63 48.22
C ARG A 301 -18.75 -74.90 49.54
N PRO A 302 -19.44 -74.80 50.70
CA PRO A 302 -18.99 -73.98 51.82
C PRO A 302 -18.54 -74.82 53.02
N ARG A 303 -17.63 -74.26 53.85
CA ARG A 303 -17.52 -74.45 55.33
C ARG A 303 -16.20 -73.84 55.84
N SER A 304 -16.18 -72.52 56.08
CA SER A 304 -15.18 -71.81 56.92
C SER A 304 -15.34 -70.27 56.95
N VAL A 305 -16.53 -69.70 56.70
CA VAL A 305 -16.66 -68.26 56.37
C VAL A 305 -16.94 -67.32 57.56
N ALA A 306 -17.29 -67.81 58.76
CA ALA A 306 -17.76 -66.90 59.82
C ALA A 306 -16.64 -66.09 60.54
N ALA A 307 -15.44 -66.65 60.72
CA ALA A 307 -14.36 -65.96 61.48
C ALA A 307 -13.53 -64.99 60.62
N LEU A 308 -13.37 -65.27 59.32
CA LEU A 308 -12.59 -64.44 58.41
C LEU A 308 -13.34 -63.17 57.97
N PHE A 309 -14.67 -63.23 57.90
CA PHE A 309 -15.51 -62.10 57.50
C PHE A 309 -15.52 -60.98 58.55
N VAL A 310 -15.48 -61.32 59.85
CA VAL A 310 -15.43 -60.33 60.94
C VAL A 310 -14.07 -59.64 61.00
N LEU A 311 -12.98 -60.37 60.78
CA LEU A 311 -11.63 -59.80 60.71
C LEU A 311 -11.45 -58.94 59.45
N PHE A 312 -12.00 -59.37 58.31
CA PHE A 312 -12.02 -58.57 57.08
C PHE A 312 -12.90 -57.33 57.21
N LEU A 313 -14.05 -57.41 57.88
CA LEU A 313 -14.92 -56.26 58.15
C LEU A 313 -14.25 -55.26 59.12
N MET A 314 -13.56 -55.74 60.15
CA MET A 314 -12.77 -54.88 61.05
C MET A 314 -11.56 -54.24 60.37
N LEU A 315 -10.85 -54.97 59.50
CA LEU A 315 -9.72 -54.44 58.72
C LEU A 315 -10.18 -53.48 57.62
N THR A 316 -11.35 -53.70 57.01
CA THR A 316 -11.93 -52.76 56.04
C THR A 316 -12.51 -51.53 56.72
N ILE A 317 -13.08 -51.63 57.92
CA ILE A 317 -13.53 -50.48 58.71
C ILE A 317 -12.30 -49.69 59.26
N ALA A 318 -11.29 -50.38 59.80
CA ALA A 318 -10.05 -49.74 60.24
C ALA A 318 -9.26 -49.14 59.07
N GLY A 319 -9.25 -49.82 57.91
CA GLY A 319 -8.72 -49.29 56.66
C GLY A 319 -9.54 -48.10 56.14
N TYR A 320 -10.86 -48.13 56.24
CA TYR A 320 -11.76 -47.04 55.85
C TYR A 320 -11.53 -45.80 56.73
N TYR A 321 -11.42 -45.95 58.05
CA TYR A 321 -11.10 -44.83 58.95
C TYR A 321 -9.63 -44.38 58.85
N GLY A 322 -8.69 -45.30 58.61
CA GLY A 322 -7.29 -44.98 58.35
C GLY A 322 -7.10 -44.20 57.04
N VAL A 323 -7.83 -44.56 55.99
CA VAL A 323 -7.86 -43.85 54.71
C VAL A 323 -8.60 -42.51 54.81
N LEU A 324 -9.70 -42.42 55.58
CA LEU A 324 -10.36 -41.14 55.88
C LEU A 324 -9.46 -40.17 56.67
N GLY A 325 -8.62 -40.68 57.57
CA GLY A 325 -7.61 -39.89 58.30
C GLY A 325 -6.45 -39.43 57.41
N PHE A 326 -6.04 -40.25 56.44
CA PHE A 326 -4.94 -39.95 55.51
C PHE A 326 -5.34 -39.01 54.35
N LEU A 327 -6.63 -38.95 54.01
CA LEU A 327 -7.16 -38.10 52.93
C LEU A 327 -7.47 -36.64 53.36
N LYS A 328 -7.38 -36.31 54.64
CA LYS A 328 -7.71 -34.98 55.16
C LYS A 328 -6.46 -34.08 55.18
N VAL A 329 -6.02 -33.64 54.01
CA VAL A 329 -4.90 -32.69 53.85
C VAL A 329 -5.39 -31.29 54.23
N GLU A 330 -4.67 -30.60 55.12
CA GLU A 330 -5.02 -29.22 55.52
C GLU A 330 -4.98 -28.27 54.31
N GLU A 331 -6.01 -27.43 54.20
CA GLU A 331 -6.14 -26.42 53.16
C GLU A 331 -5.64 -25.07 53.66
N THR A 332 -5.00 -24.31 52.78
CA THR A 332 -4.50 -22.95 53.02
C THR A 332 -4.98 -22.03 51.89
N VAL A 333 -5.04 -20.73 52.16
CA VAL A 333 -5.49 -19.73 51.18
C VAL A 333 -4.27 -19.18 50.45
N VAL A 334 -4.35 -19.05 49.13
CA VAL A 334 -3.27 -18.47 48.32
C VAL A 334 -3.19 -16.96 48.59
N PRO A 335 -2.07 -16.45 49.16
CA PRO A 335 -1.87 -15.02 49.40
C PRO A 335 -1.61 -14.28 48.08
N ASN A 336 -1.94 -12.99 48.04
CA ASN A 336 -1.65 -12.16 46.87
C ASN A 336 -0.15 -11.83 46.80
N VAL A 337 0.52 -12.29 45.75
CA VAL A 337 1.93 -12.00 45.49
C VAL A 337 2.16 -11.25 44.18
N THR A 338 1.10 -10.74 43.55
CA THR A 338 1.19 -9.91 42.34
C THR A 338 1.82 -8.55 42.64
N ASN A 339 2.64 -8.05 41.73
CA ASN A 339 3.37 -6.78 41.82
C ASN A 339 4.30 -6.65 43.04
N ILE A 340 4.83 -7.77 43.53
CA ILE A 340 5.84 -7.84 44.59
C ILE A 340 7.11 -8.49 44.02
N ARG A 341 8.29 -8.22 44.59
CA ARG A 341 9.55 -8.88 44.19
C ARG A 341 9.45 -10.39 44.37
N TYR A 342 9.98 -11.16 43.43
CA TYR A 342 9.93 -12.62 43.45
C TYR A 342 10.47 -13.23 44.76
N GLU A 343 11.57 -12.71 45.29
CA GLU A 343 12.16 -13.16 46.56
C GLU A 343 11.17 -13.02 47.74
N GLU A 344 10.47 -11.88 47.81
CA GLU A 344 9.48 -11.60 48.85
C GLU A 344 8.19 -12.42 48.65
N ALA A 345 7.78 -12.64 47.39
CA ALA A 345 6.69 -13.53 47.04
C ALA A 345 6.94 -14.97 47.50
N VAL A 346 8.17 -15.49 47.34
CA VAL A 346 8.57 -16.81 47.82
C VAL A 346 8.43 -16.91 49.33
N ASP A 347 8.87 -15.90 50.08
CA ASP A 347 8.75 -15.86 51.54
C ASP A 347 7.29 -15.85 52.02
N ILE A 348 6.43 -15.09 51.33
CA ILE A 348 4.99 -15.03 51.63
C ILE A 348 4.32 -16.39 51.38
N LEU A 349 4.63 -17.05 50.27
CA LEU A 349 4.07 -18.36 49.92
C LEU A 349 4.56 -19.46 50.86
N ASN A 350 5.85 -19.46 51.21
CA ASN A 350 6.42 -20.41 52.16
C ASN A 350 5.78 -20.28 53.56
N LYS A 351 5.56 -19.04 54.04
CA LYS A 351 4.84 -18.78 55.30
C LYS A 351 3.39 -19.28 55.28
N ALA A 352 2.74 -19.26 54.11
CA ALA A 352 1.40 -19.82 53.90
C ALA A 352 1.37 -21.35 53.76
N GLY A 353 2.54 -22.02 53.77
CA GLY A 353 2.65 -23.47 53.59
C GLY A 353 2.54 -23.91 52.12
N LEU A 354 2.88 -23.04 51.19
CA LEU A 354 2.85 -23.24 49.74
C LEU A 354 4.27 -23.22 49.16
N ARG A 355 4.48 -23.82 47.99
CA ARG A 355 5.78 -23.81 47.29
C ARG A 355 5.73 -22.87 46.10
N ALA A 356 6.79 -22.09 45.91
CA ALA A 356 6.91 -21.17 44.80
C ALA A 356 7.75 -21.77 43.66
N GLU A 357 7.28 -21.63 42.43
CA GLU A 357 8.04 -22.03 41.22
C GLU A 357 7.89 -20.96 40.12
N VAL A 358 8.95 -20.73 39.34
CA VAL A 358 8.91 -19.81 38.21
C VAL A 358 8.46 -20.57 36.97
N ALA A 359 7.22 -20.35 36.54
CA ALA A 359 6.71 -20.94 35.30
C ALA A 359 7.23 -20.22 34.05
N GLY A 360 7.58 -18.94 34.15
CA GLY A 360 8.12 -18.19 33.03
C GLY A 360 8.61 -16.79 33.38
N ARG A 361 9.37 -16.18 32.46
CA ARG A 361 9.80 -14.78 32.54
C ARG A 361 9.44 -14.07 31.24
N ILE A 362 8.74 -12.94 31.33
CA ILE A 362 8.28 -12.17 30.16
C ILE A 362 8.59 -10.68 30.36
N TYR A 363 8.71 -9.92 29.27
CA TYR A 363 8.79 -8.46 29.34
C TYR A 363 7.43 -7.86 29.69
N HIS A 364 7.41 -6.80 30.49
CA HIS A 364 6.21 -6.09 30.89
C HIS A 364 6.55 -4.61 31.10
N SER A 365 5.78 -3.71 30.48
CA SER A 365 5.99 -2.26 30.54
C SER A 365 5.86 -1.73 31.97
N ASP A 366 4.76 -2.09 32.64
CA ASP A 366 4.40 -1.46 33.93
C ASP A 366 4.97 -2.16 35.17
N VAL A 367 5.52 -3.38 35.01
CA VAL A 367 6.00 -4.20 36.12
C VAL A 367 7.53 -4.25 36.08
N PRO A 368 8.23 -3.74 37.10
CA PRO A 368 9.69 -3.69 37.08
C PRO A 368 10.32 -5.09 37.00
N LYS A 369 11.55 -5.14 36.48
CA LYS A 369 12.32 -6.38 36.39
C LYS A 369 12.43 -7.06 37.77
N GLY A 370 12.11 -8.35 37.82
CA GLY A 370 12.18 -9.18 39.02
C GLY A 370 10.91 -9.19 39.90
N TYR A 371 9.84 -8.52 39.46
CA TYR A 371 8.53 -8.53 40.13
C TYR A 371 7.60 -9.56 39.51
N VAL A 372 6.70 -10.12 40.31
CA VAL A 372 5.71 -11.10 39.87
C VAL A 372 4.57 -10.40 39.13
N ILE A 373 4.34 -10.80 37.88
CA ILE A 373 3.25 -10.30 37.03
C ILE A 373 1.94 -11.00 37.41
N SER A 374 1.97 -12.33 37.46
CA SER A 374 0.82 -13.16 37.75
C SER A 374 1.24 -14.48 38.37
N HIS A 375 0.30 -15.17 39.00
CA HIS A 375 0.52 -16.49 39.59
C HIS A 375 -0.73 -17.36 39.46
N ASN A 376 -0.52 -18.68 39.43
CA ASN A 376 -1.55 -19.71 39.36
C ASN A 376 -1.26 -20.80 40.42
N PRO A 377 -2.24 -21.24 41.23
CA PRO A 377 -3.61 -20.73 41.44
C PRO A 377 -3.73 -19.25 41.82
N GLU A 378 -4.89 -18.63 41.60
CA GLU A 378 -5.13 -17.20 41.84
C GLU A 378 -5.24 -16.86 43.34
N LYS A 379 -5.09 -15.57 43.66
CA LYS A 379 -5.20 -15.06 45.03
C LYS A 379 -6.58 -15.39 45.63
N GLY A 380 -6.60 -15.83 46.89
CA GLY A 380 -7.83 -16.15 47.62
C GLY A 380 -8.35 -17.57 47.37
N GLU A 381 -7.79 -18.33 46.43
CA GLU A 381 -8.15 -19.73 46.24
C GLU A 381 -7.71 -20.59 47.43
N ARG A 382 -8.51 -21.61 47.76
CA ARG A 382 -8.17 -22.59 48.80
C ARG A 382 -7.50 -23.79 48.16
N VAL A 383 -6.24 -24.01 48.51
CA VAL A 383 -5.43 -25.11 47.97
C VAL A 383 -4.86 -25.95 49.10
N LYS A 384 -4.49 -27.19 48.79
CA LYS A 384 -3.84 -28.08 49.76
C LYS A 384 -2.46 -27.53 50.13
N LYS A 385 -2.04 -27.67 51.40
CA LYS A 385 -0.66 -27.37 51.81
C LYS A 385 0.34 -28.15 50.94
N ASN A 386 1.52 -27.55 50.71
CA ASN A 386 2.57 -27.99 49.78
C ASN A 386 2.22 -27.91 48.28
N ARG A 387 1.08 -27.31 47.88
CA ARG A 387 0.80 -27.04 46.47
C ARG A 387 1.84 -26.06 45.89
N ILE A 388 2.26 -26.32 44.65
CA ILE A 388 3.12 -25.43 43.87
C ILE A 388 2.29 -24.30 43.29
N ILE A 389 2.76 -23.08 43.49
CA ILE A 389 2.24 -21.84 42.94
C ILE A 389 3.22 -21.39 41.86
N GLU A 390 2.75 -21.47 40.62
CA GLU A 390 3.48 -21.11 39.42
C GLU A 390 3.39 -19.60 39.21
N MET A 391 4.53 -18.93 39.13
CA MET A 391 4.62 -17.48 38.98
C MET A 391 5.29 -17.06 37.67
N ILE A 392 4.77 -15.99 37.07
CA ILE A 392 5.39 -15.32 35.93
C ILE A 392 6.11 -14.06 36.45
N VAL A 393 7.41 -13.94 36.16
CA VAL A 393 8.25 -12.83 36.65
C VAL A 393 8.60 -11.87 35.50
N SER A 394 8.48 -10.57 35.73
CA SER A 394 8.82 -9.53 34.77
C SER A 394 10.33 -9.44 34.50
N LEU A 395 10.68 -9.25 33.23
CA LEU A 395 12.00 -8.86 32.76
C LEU A 395 12.18 -7.32 32.68
N GLY A 396 11.14 -6.55 33.00
CA GLY A 396 11.02 -5.11 32.77
C GLY A 396 10.53 -4.77 31.35
N PRO A 397 10.54 -3.49 30.96
CA PRO A 397 10.25 -3.07 29.59
C PRO A 397 11.24 -3.67 28.60
N GLU A 398 10.76 -4.05 27.42
CA GLU A 398 11.63 -4.55 26.37
C GLU A 398 12.42 -3.37 25.77
N THR A 399 13.74 -3.33 25.97
CA THR A 399 14.61 -2.26 25.43
C THR A 399 15.48 -2.78 24.30
N ALA A 400 15.77 -1.91 23.33
CA ALA A 400 16.73 -2.18 22.27
C ALA A 400 17.54 -0.92 21.92
N GLU A 401 18.64 -1.11 21.19
CA GLU A 401 19.43 -0.02 20.65
C GLU A 401 18.84 0.49 19.35
N VAL A 402 18.65 1.81 19.25
CA VAL A 402 18.12 2.43 18.02
C VAL A 402 19.16 2.25 16.90
N PRO A 403 18.82 1.60 15.78
CA PRO A 403 19.75 1.41 14.66
C PRO A 403 20.05 2.73 13.95
N ASN A 404 21.22 2.82 13.30
CA ASN A 404 21.60 3.97 12.50
C ASN A 404 20.91 3.95 11.13
N VAL A 405 20.07 4.94 10.88
CA VAL A 405 19.38 5.15 9.60
C VAL A 405 19.74 6.47 8.92
N ALA A 406 20.69 7.23 9.46
CA ALA A 406 21.21 8.42 8.78
C ALA A 406 21.88 8.04 7.45
N GLY A 407 21.63 8.82 6.41
CA GLY A 407 22.11 8.58 5.04
C GLY A 407 21.31 7.55 4.25
N LYS A 408 20.24 6.97 4.81
CA LYS A 408 19.37 6.01 4.11
C LYS A 408 18.14 6.68 3.54
N ASP A 409 17.57 6.10 2.48
CA ASP A 409 16.27 6.50 1.94
C ASP A 409 15.20 6.36 3.04
N LEU A 410 14.24 7.28 3.09
CA LEU A 410 13.19 7.31 4.11
C LEU A 410 12.44 5.97 4.21
N ARG A 411 12.23 5.27 3.09
CA ARG A 411 11.57 3.96 3.09
C ARG A 411 12.48 2.89 3.70
N GLU A 412 13.76 2.89 3.33
CA GLU A 412 14.75 1.96 3.90
C GLU A 412 14.93 2.20 5.41
N ALA A 413 15.04 3.46 5.83
CA ALA A 413 15.12 3.87 7.22
C ALA A 413 13.93 3.37 8.05
N LYS A 414 12.70 3.52 7.53
CA LYS A 414 11.49 2.99 8.17
C LYS A 414 11.53 1.47 8.31
N VAL A 415 11.99 0.76 7.29
CA VAL A 415 12.12 -0.71 7.34
C VAL A 415 13.11 -1.13 8.41
N ILE A 416 14.27 -0.47 8.50
CA ILE A 416 15.30 -0.82 9.48
C ILE A 416 14.82 -0.57 10.91
N LEU A 417 14.16 0.57 11.17
CA LEU A 417 13.62 0.89 12.50
C LEU A 417 12.50 -0.07 12.91
N ASN A 418 11.57 -0.37 12.00
CA ASN A 418 10.48 -1.29 12.26
C ASN A 418 11.00 -2.73 12.51
N ASN A 419 11.99 -3.19 11.74
CA ASN A 419 12.62 -4.50 11.95
C ASN A 419 13.37 -4.58 13.29
N ALA A 420 13.87 -3.46 13.80
CA ALA A 420 14.48 -3.36 15.12
C ALA A 420 13.45 -3.25 16.28
N GLY A 421 12.15 -3.19 15.97
CA GLY A 421 11.06 -3.10 16.94
C GLY A 421 10.73 -1.68 17.41
N PHE A 422 11.15 -0.66 16.66
CA PHE A 422 10.83 0.74 16.96
C PHE A 422 9.73 1.27 16.04
N ASN A 423 8.90 2.17 16.59
CA ASN A 423 7.90 2.89 15.82
C ASN A 423 8.52 4.19 15.28
N VAL A 424 8.27 4.51 14.01
CA VAL A 424 8.67 5.80 13.43
C VAL A 424 7.56 6.82 13.67
N SER A 425 7.92 7.99 14.19
CA SER A 425 6.93 9.04 14.46
C SER A 425 6.22 9.47 13.19
N SER A 426 4.92 9.73 13.32
CA SER A 426 4.10 10.29 12.23
C SER A 426 4.53 11.71 11.82
N GLN A 427 5.21 12.43 12.72
CA GLN A 427 5.64 13.81 12.54
C GLN A 427 7.04 13.90 11.89
N ILE A 428 7.19 13.45 10.65
CA ILE A 428 8.48 13.56 9.94
C ILE A 428 8.79 15.04 9.67
N SER A 429 10.00 15.48 10.05
CA SER A 429 10.48 16.84 9.78
C SER A 429 11.29 16.88 8.50
N PHE A 430 11.12 17.91 7.69
CA PHE A 430 11.81 18.04 6.41
C PHE A 430 12.67 19.30 6.37
N VAL A 431 13.91 19.17 5.90
CA VAL A 431 14.89 20.28 5.80
C VAL A 431 15.52 20.30 4.41
N PHE A 432 15.92 21.47 3.92
CA PHE A 432 16.74 21.57 2.71
C PHE A 432 18.19 21.28 3.07
N ASP A 433 18.84 20.43 2.28
CA ASP A 433 20.24 20.06 2.44
C ASP A 433 20.86 19.79 1.06
N SER A 434 21.92 20.52 0.72
CA SER A 434 22.59 20.41 -0.59
C SER A 434 23.52 19.20 -0.70
N HIS A 435 23.89 18.57 0.41
CA HIS A 435 24.81 17.42 0.46
C HIS A 435 24.07 16.10 0.59
N VAL A 436 22.83 16.13 1.09
CA VAL A 436 21.99 14.95 1.27
C VAL A 436 20.91 14.89 0.18
N PRO A 437 20.84 13.81 -0.62
CA PRO A 437 19.82 13.66 -1.65
C PRO A 437 18.39 13.77 -1.12
N GLU A 438 17.45 14.17 -1.96
CA GLU A 438 16.03 14.21 -1.62
C GLU A 438 15.55 12.84 -1.10
N ASN A 439 14.62 12.86 -0.13
CA ASN A 439 14.05 11.68 0.52
C ASN A 439 15.04 10.83 1.33
N THR A 440 16.24 11.35 1.61
CA THR A 440 17.24 10.68 2.46
C THR A 440 17.20 11.24 3.88
N VAL A 441 17.33 10.37 4.89
CA VAL A 441 17.36 10.75 6.30
C VAL A 441 18.67 11.51 6.59
N VAL A 442 18.55 12.75 7.01
CA VAL A 442 19.65 13.60 7.47
C VAL A 442 20.08 13.18 8.87
N ARG A 443 19.10 13.01 9.77
CA ARG A 443 19.33 12.54 11.14
C ARG A 443 18.06 11.96 11.76
N GLN A 444 18.23 11.25 12.87
CA GLN A 444 17.18 10.61 13.66
C GLN A 444 17.24 11.06 15.12
N ILE A 445 16.09 11.01 15.79
CA ILE A 445 15.96 11.30 17.22
C ILE A 445 15.02 10.25 17.83
N PRO A 446 15.41 9.50 18.88
CA PRO A 446 16.73 9.43 19.51
C PRO A 446 17.88 9.01 18.57
N ALA A 447 19.10 9.37 18.94
CA ALA A 447 20.29 9.10 18.13
C ALA A 447 20.60 7.60 18.05
N ALA A 448 21.31 7.19 16.99
CA ALA A 448 21.73 5.80 16.82
C ALA A 448 22.55 5.30 18.02
N GLY A 449 22.33 4.06 18.44
CA GLY A 449 22.96 3.43 19.60
C GLY A 449 22.32 3.77 20.94
N THR A 450 21.35 4.70 21.00
CA THR A 450 20.61 4.98 22.23
C THR A 450 19.76 3.76 22.60
N ARG A 451 19.80 3.30 23.86
CA ARG A 451 18.89 2.26 24.34
C ARG A 451 17.58 2.88 24.78
N VAL A 452 16.49 2.46 24.14
CA VAL A 452 15.14 2.96 24.44
C VAL A 452 14.15 1.80 24.48
N GLU A 453 12.99 2.05 25.07
CA GLU A 453 11.90 1.08 25.17
C GLU A 453 11.25 0.87 23.81
N LYS A 454 11.18 -0.38 23.38
CA LYS A 454 10.53 -0.78 22.14
C LYS A 454 9.03 -0.45 22.22
N GLN A 455 8.43 -0.17 21.06
CA GLN A 455 7.00 0.13 20.88
C GLN A 455 6.50 1.44 21.54
N GLU A 456 7.04 1.88 22.67
CA GLU A 456 6.64 3.13 23.35
C GLU A 456 7.43 4.36 22.86
N THR A 457 8.72 4.19 22.54
CA THR A 457 9.54 5.29 22.02
C THR A 457 9.38 5.45 20.52
N GLU A 458 8.85 6.59 20.07
CA GLU A 458 8.81 6.95 18.66
C GLU A 458 10.14 7.56 18.17
N ILE A 459 10.59 7.14 16.99
CA ILE A 459 11.78 7.65 16.33
C ILE A 459 11.37 8.74 15.34
N LEU A 460 11.72 9.98 15.65
CA LEU A 460 11.55 11.13 14.75
C LEU A 460 12.67 11.12 13.70
N LEU A 461 12.26 11.18 12.42
CA LEU A 461 13.17 11.29 11.30
C LEU A 461 13.17 12.71 10.75
N ILE A 462 14.37 13.21 10.44
CA ILE A 462 14.58 14.47 9.75
C ILE A 462 15.11 14.14 8.36
N VAL A 463 14.38 14.52 7.32
CA VAL A 463 14.57 14.08 5.93
C VAL A 463 14.92 15.26 5.02
N SER A 464 15.83 15.04 4.08
CA SER A 464 16.24 16.05 3.10
C SER A 464 15.18 16.26 2.02
N LYS A 465 14.89 17.51 1.71
CA LYS A 465 14.14 17.97 0.52
C LYS A 465 15.05 18.22 -0.69
N GLY A 466 16.32 17.87 -0.59
CA GLY A 466 17.35 18.27 -1.54
C GLY A 466 17.82 19.71 -1.32
N PRO A 467 18.59 20.27 -2.28
CA PRO A 467 19.08 21.64 -2.20
C PRO A 467 17.92 22.64 -2.20
N GLU A 468 18.12 23.78 -1.54
CA GLU A 468 17.13 24.86 -1.52
C GLU A 468 16.91 25.42 -2.93
N PRO A 469 15.65 25.53 -3.40
CA PRO A 469 15.37 26.06 -4.73
C PRO A 469 15.72 27.54 -4.82
N VAL A 470 16.59 27.88 -5.77
CA VAL A 470 16.96 29.27 -6.07
C VAL A 470 16.04 29.83 -7.15
N TYR A 471 15.34 30.91 -6.84
CA TYR A 471 14.49 31.63 -7.79
C TYR A 471 15.21 32.86 -8.34
N LEU A 472 15.06 33.07 -9.65
CA LEU A 472 15.65 34.17 -10.41
C LEU A 472 14.53 34.96 -11.10
N GLU A 473 14.78 36.22 -11.44
CA GLU A 473 13.87 36.96 -12.32
C GLU A 473 14.21 36.70 -13.78
N MET A 474 13.19 36.35 -14.58
CA MET A 474 13.35 36.08 -16.00
C MET A 474 13.76 37.36 -16.74
N PRO A 475 14.92 37.41 -17.42
CA PRO A 475 15.31 38.57 -18.21
C PRO A 475 14.42 38.73 -19.45
N ASP A 476 14.34 39.96 -19.97
CA ASP A 476 13.85 40.19 -21.33
C ASP A 476 14.96 39.80 -22.33
N LEU A 477 14.60 38.87 -23.23
CA LEU A 477 15.45 38.34 -24.29
C LEU A 477 14.99 38.83 -25.67
N ARG A 478 13.83 39.47 -25.77
CA ARG A 478 13.28 39.93 -27.06
C ARG A 478 14.18 41.00 -27.68
N GLY A 479 14.39 40.89 -28.99
CA GLY A 479 15.25 41.80 -29.77
C GLY A 479 16.75 41.55 -29.63
N LEU A 480 17.19 40.70 -28.70
CA LEU A 480 18.58 40.23 -28.66
C LEU A 480 18.83 39.27 -29.82
N THR A 481 20.08 39.16 -30.25
CA THR A 481 20.51 38.08 -31.13
C THR A 481 20.44 36.75 -30.38
N PHE A 482 20.25 35.64 -31.11
CA PHE A 482 20.23 34.31 -30.50
C PHE A 482 21.44 34.03 -29.61
N ALA A 483 22.65 34.39 -30.07
CA ALA A 483 23.89 34.20 -29.31
C ALA A 483 23.93 35.03 -28.01
N GLU A 484 23.41 36.26 -28.02
CA GLU A 484 23.31 37.09 -26.81
C GLU A 484 22.27 36.55 -25.83
N ALA A 485 21.13 36.07 -26.34
CA ALA A 485 20.07 35.48 -25.54
C ALA A 485 20.53 34.18 -24.87
N GLU A 486 21.21 33.31 -25.61
CA GLU A 486 21.79 32.06 -25.10
C GLU A 486 22.80 32.34 -23.99
N LYS A 487 23.76 33.24 -24.21
CA LYS A 487 24.75 33.63 -23.21
C LYS A 487 24.10 34.19 -21.94
N LYS A 488 23.02 34.96 -22.07
CA LYS A 488 22.29 35.54 -20.95
C LYS A 488 21.54 34.48 -20.13
N LEU A 489 21.00 33.45 -20.79
CA LEU A 489 20.43 32.27 -20.13
C LEU A 489 21.50 31.45 -19.40
N GLU A 490 22.66 31.25 -20.02
CA GLU A 490 23.78 30.48 -19.46
C GLU A 490 24.33 31.13 -18.17
N ILE A 491 24.53 32.45 -18.15
CA ILE A 491 24.97 33.20 -16.97
C ILE A 491 24.00 33.04 -15.79
N LEU A 492 22.70 32.94 -16.07
CA LEU A 492 21.65 32.72 -15.08
C LEU A 492 21.42 31.23 -14.76
N HIS A 493 22.24 30.35 -15.32
CA HIS A 493 22.11 28.89 -15.20
C HIS A 493 20.71 28.39 -15.60
N LEU A 494 20.06 29.05 -16.57
CA LEU A 494 18.82 28.60 -17.20
C LEU A 494 19.16 27.74 -18.42
N LYS A 495 18.32 26.76 -18.73
CA LYS A 495 18.52 25.87 -19.89
C LYS A 495 17.84 26.45 -21.12
N LEU A 496 18.50 26.35 -22.27
CA LEU A 496 17.84 26.61 -23.54
C LEU A 496 16.90 25.44 -23.87
N GLY A 497 15.63 25.76 -24.13
CA GLY A 497 14.61 24.80 -24.53
C GLY A 497 14.52 24.65 -26.05
N ASN A 498 13.30 24.52 -26.55
CA ASN A 498 13.04 24.44 -27.99
C ASN A 498 13.24 25.80 -28.66
N VAL A 499 13.90 25.77 -29.81
CA VAL A 499 14.11 26.94 -30.66
C VAL A 499 13.29 26.76 -31.92
N SER A 500 12.37 27.69 -32.16
CA SER A 500 11.51 27.70 -33.36
C SER A 500 11.77 28.96 -34.18
N GLU A 501 11.66 28.86 -35.50
CA GLU A 501 11.78 30.01 -36.40
C GLU A 501 10.41 30.50 -36.87
N LYS A 502 10.26 31.81 -37.01
CA LYS A 502 9.06 32.45 -37.54
C LYS A 502 9.42 33.70 -38.32
N GLU A 503 8.74 33.95 -39.44
CA GLU A 503 8.89 35.21 -40.16
C GLU A 503 8.46 36.39 -39.28
N SER A 504 9.26 37.46 -39.29
CA SER A 504 8.94 38.70 -38.60
C SER A 504 9.31 39.93 -39.41
N ARG A 505 8.47 40.96 -39.31
CA ARG A 505 8.73 42.31 -39.82
C ARG A 505 9.17 43.28 -38.73
N ASP A 506 9.18 42.85 -37.48
CA ASP A 506 9.55 43.70 -36.33
C ASP A 506 10.97 43.42 -35.84
N TYR A 507 11.47 42.21 -36.12
CA TYR A 507 12.78 41.70 -35.69
C TYR A 507 13.58 41.20 -36.90
N PHE A 508 14.86 41.55 -36.97
CA PHE A 508 15.77 41.09 -38.02
C PHE A 508 16.07 39.60 -37.88
N ASP A 509 16.57 39.01 -38.97
CA ASP A 509 17.02 37.62 -39.01
C ASP A 509 17.97 37.30 -37.83
N GLY A 510 17.74 36.19 -37.15
CA GLY A 510 18.51 35.76 -35.99
C GLY A 510 18.18 36.45 -34.65
N GLN A 511 17.21 37.38 -34.62
CA GLN A 511 16.75 38.02 -33.37
C GLN A 511 15.59 37.27 -32.71
N VAL A 512 15.54 37.30 -31.38
CA VAL A 512 14.44 36.69 -30.60
C VAL A 512 13.16 37.51 -30.73
N ILE A 513 12.10 36.88 -31.23
CA ILE A 513 10.74 37.41 -31.33
C ILE A 513 10.01 37.27 -29.98
N SER A 514 10.08 36.09 -29.38
CA SER A 514 9.37 35.76 -28.16
C SER A 514 10.11 34.71 -27.35
N GLN A 515 9.83 34.71 -26.04
CA GLN A 515 10.30 33.74 -25.06
C GLN A 515 9.09 33.07 -24.42
N SER A 516 9.20 31.79 -24.05
CA SER A 516 8.08 31.05 -23.44
C SER A 516 7.66 31.60 -22.06
N ILE A 517 8.62 32.14 -21.31
CA ILE A 517 8.40 32.66 -19.95
C ILE A 517 8.55 34.19 -20.00
N PRO A 518 7.53 34.99 -19.65
CA PRO A 518 7.61 36.44 -19.73
C PRO A 518 8.70 37.05 -18.85
N ALA A 519 9.27 38.18 -19.28
CA ALA A 519 10.24 38.94 -18.50
C ALA A 519 9.66 39.39 -17.14
N GLY A 520 10.48 39.38 -16.09
CA GLY A 520 10.08 39.71 -14.71
C GLY A 520 9.38 38.56 -13.96
N THR A 521 9.11 37.42 -14.60
CA THR A 521 8.55 36.24 -13.94
C THR A 521 9.60 35.59 -13.04
N SER A 522 9.24 35.21 -11.82
CA SER A 522 10.11 34.41 -10.95
C SER A 522 10.20 32.97 -11.45
N ILE A 523 11.41 32.52 -11.77
CA ILE A 523 11.70 31.22 -12.38
C ILE A 523 12.72 30.44 -11.57
N LEU A 524 12.57 29.13 -11.49
CA LEU A 524 13.53 28.25 -10.82
C LEU A 524 14.82 28.14 -11.66
N GLN A 525 15.98 28.26 -11.01
CA GLN A 525 17.28 28.03 -11.64
C GLN A 525 17.33 26.65 -12.32
N GLY A 526 17.86 26.57 -13.54
CA GLY A 526 17.90 25.35 -14.34
C GLY A 526 16.63 25.04 -15.16
N SER A 527 15.59 25.89 -15.08
CA SER A 527 14.40 25.77 -15.93
C SER A 527 14.72 25.99 -17.41
N SER A 528 13.98 25.33 -18.30
CA SER A 528 14.12 25.49 -19.75
C SER A 528 13.28 26.65 -20.27
N VAL A 529 13.89 27.49 -21.11
CA VAL A 529 13.22 28.62 -21.79
C VAL A 529 13.23 28.36 -23.29
N ASP A 530 12.04 28.27 -23.88
CA ASP A 530 11.90 28.14 -25.33
C ASP A 530 11.94 29.52 -25.99
N LEU A 531 12.58 29.60 -27.14
CA LEU A 531 12.75 30.84 -27.90
C LEU A 531 12.16 30.71 -29.29
N THR A 532 11.52 31.79 -29.74
CA THR A 532 11.15 31.95 -31.15
C THR A 532 12.05 32.98 -31.78
N ILE A 533 12.77 32.61 -32.83
CA ILE A 533 13.74 33.46 -33.56
C ILE A 533 13.11 33.91 -34.88
N SER A 534 13.47 35.11 -35.32
CA SER A 534 13.08 35.64 -36.62
C SER A 534 13.90 35.03 -37.74
N SER A 535 13.21 34.52 -38.77
CA SER A 535 13.80 34.11 -40.05
C SER A 535 13.82 35.25 -41.09
N GLY A 536 13.63 36.49 -40.65
CA GLY A 536 13.51 37.68 -41.51
C GLY A 536 12.10 37.88 -42.11
N PRO A 537 11.94 38.87 -43.02
CA PRO A 537 12.97 39.80 -43.54
C PRO A 537 13.31 40.96 -42.59
N GLY A 538 12.61 41.10 -41.46
CA GLY A 538 12.72 42.22 -40.53
C GLY A 538 12.04 43.50 -41.02
N PRO A 539 12.23 44.62 -40.30
CA PRO A 539 11.68 45.92 -40.67
C PRO A 539 12.03 46.32 -42.10
N SER A 540 11.05 46.83 -42.84
CA SER A 540 11.31 47.38 -44.18
C SER A 540 12.15 48.66 -44.09
N PRO A 541 13.09 48.89 -45.02
CA PRO A 541 13.90 50.09 -45.02
C PRO A 541 13.03 51.32 -45.31
N GLN A 542 13.18 52.35 -44.49
CA GLN A 542 12.73 53.70 -44.79
C GLN A 542 13.86 54.46 -45.49
N TYR A 543 13.57 55.56 -46.18
CA TYR A 543 14.59 56.28 -46.95
C TYR A 543 14.67 57.74 -46.54
N ALA A 544 15.87 58.18 -46.18
CA ALA A 544 16.17 59.59 -46.01
C ALA A 544 16.75 60.16 -47.32
N ARG A 545 16.21 61.28 -47.80
CA ARG A 545 16.81 62.01 -48.91
C ARG A 545 17.96 62.85 -48.38
N VAL A 546 19.15 62.62 -48.92
CA VAL A 546 20.37 63.31 -48.53
C VAL A 546 20.87 64.11 -49.74
N ILE A 547 21.06 65.42 -49.51
CA ILE A 547 21.60 66.34 -50.49
C ILE A 547 22.83 67.00 -49.87
N VAL A 548 24.00 66.72 -50.43
CA VAL A 548 25.28 67.23 -49.93
C VAL A 548 25.90 68.12 -50.99
N PRO A 549 26.07 69.44 -50.74
CA PRO A 549 26.87 70.28 -51.60
C PRO A 549 28.35 69.92 -51.43
N VAL A 550 29.04 69.65 -52.54
CA VAL A 550 30.50 69.46 -52.52
C VAL A 550 31.17 70.82 -52.49
N PRO A 551 32.05 71.12 -51.52
CA PRO A 551 32.71 72.43 -51.44
C PRO A 551 33.41 72.81 -52.75
N LYS A 552 33.36 74.10 -53.07
CA LYS A 552 34.14 74.66 -54.18
C LYS A 552 35.51 75.04 -53.64
N ASP A 553 36.52 74.24 -53.96
CA ASP A 553 37.91 74.50 -53.60
C ASP A 553 38.74 74.72 -54.88
N GLU A 554 39.43 75.85 -54.98
CA GLU A 554 40.31 76.17 -56.10
C GLU A 554 41.59 75.32 -56.12
N LYS A 555 42.00 74.78 -54.97
CA LYS A 555 43.22 73.97 -54.80
C LYS A 555 42.94 72.46 -54.89
N LYS A 556 41.75 72.02 -54.49
CA LYS A 556 41.37 70.61 -54.46
C LYS A 556 40.19 70.34 -55.40
N LYS A 557 40.49 69.76 -56.56
CA LYS A 557 39.48 69.54 -57.62
C LYS A 557 38.46 68.45 -57.29
N ASN A 558 38.79 67.52 -56.38
CA ASN A 558 37.98 66.35 -56.04
C ASN A 558 37.88 66.17 -54.52
N HIS A 559 36.68 65.86 -54.04
CA HIS A 559 36.35 65.62 -52.63
C HIS A 559 35.70 64.24 -52.48
N ARG A 560 36.06 63.49 -51.42
CA ARG A 560 35.42 62.20 -51.11
C ARG A 560 34.24 62.43 -50.17
N ILE A 561 33.04 62.04 -50.60
CA ILE A 561 31.84 62.09 -49.79
C ILE A 561 31.53 60.69 -49.29
N ARG A 562 31.49 60.53 -47.96
CA ARG A 562 31.10 59.29 -47.30
C ARG A 562 29.83 59.52 -46.48
N ILE A 563 28.81 58.69 -46.67
CA ILE A 563 27.58 58.69 -45.88
C ILE A 563 27.50 57.39 -45.09
N GLU A 564 27.46 57.53 -43.79
CA GLU A 564 27.37 56.46 -42.82
C GLU A 564 26.00 56.55 -42.12
N VAL A 565 25.31 55.43 -42.01
CA VAL A 565 24.03 55.34 -41.31
C VAL A 565 24.22 54.41 -40.12
N THR A 566 23.89 54.90 -38.93
CA THR A 566 23.79 54.09 -37.71
C THR A 566 22.33 53.93 -37.34
N ASP A 567 21.79 52.73 -37.46
CA ASP A 567 20.38 52.44 -37.16
C ASP A 567 20.19 51.10 -36.43
N ALA A 568 18.97 50.53 -36.45
CA ALA A 568 18.66 49.27 -35.79
C ALA A 568 19.41 48.04 -36.34
N LYS A 569 20.04 48.11 -37.52
CA LYS A 569 20.96 47.07 -38.04
C LYS A 569 22.43 47.31 -37.66
N GLY A 570 22.72 48.41 -36.97
CA GLY A 570 24.08 48.84 -36.65
C GLY A 570 24.61 49.90 -37.62
N THR A 571 25.92 50.11 -37.60
CA THR A 571 26.58 51.14 -38.43
C THR A 571 26.99 50.55 -39.76
N HIS A 572 26.55 51.17 -40.85
CA HIS A 572 26.85 50.73 -42.21
C HIS A 572 27.10 51.93 -43.13
N GLU A 573 28.00 51.74 -44.09
CA GLU A 573 28.35 52.74 -45.09
C GLU A 573 27.42 52.60 -46.30
N GLU A 574 26.59 53.61 -46.55
CA GLU A 574 25.61 53.62 -47.65
C GLU A 574 26.14 54.34 -48.90
N TYR A 575 27.19 55.16 -48.74
CA TYR A 575 27.76 55.91 -49.84
C TYR A 575 29.24 56.23 -49.59
N ASN A 576 30.10 56.05 -50.59
CA ASN A 576 31.51 56.43 -50.51
C ASN A 576 32.10 56.63 -51.91
N GLU A 577 31.95 57.84 -52.44
CA GLU A 577 32.39 58.19 -53.80
C GLU A 577 33.14 59.53 -53.83
N VAL A 578 33.87 59.75 -54.93
CA VAL A 578 34.67 60.96 -55.15
C VAL A 578 33.97 61.85 -56.17
N HIS A 579 33.71 63.09 -55.79
CA HIS A 579 33.02 64.08 -56.61
C HIS A 579 33.92 65.27 -56.93
N ARG A 580 33.62 65.94 -58.04
CA ARG A 580 34.31 67.19 -58.41
C ARG A 580 33.84 68.33 -57.52
N ALA A 581 34.73 69.27 -57.23
CA ALA A 581 34.42 70.48 -56.49
C ALA A 581 33.24 71.24 -57.14
N GLY A 582 32.24 71.61 -56.34
CA GLY A 582 31.01 72.28 -56.79
C GLY A 582 29.87 71.39 -57.29
N ASP A 583 30.02 70.06 -57.25
CA ASP A 583 28.96 69.09 -57.53
C ASP A 583 27.94 68.96 -56.38
N TYR A 584 26.83 68.26 -56.60
CA TYR A 584 25.83 67.92 -55.59
C TYR A 584 25.58 66.42 -55.54
N VAL A 585 25.85 65.80 -54.39
CA VAL A 585 25.46 64.41 -54.15
C VAL A 585 23.99 64.39 -53.76
N LYS A 586 23.16 63.73 -54.56
CA LYS A 586 21.73 63.51 -54.30
C LYS A 586 21.46 62.01 -54.23
N THR A 587 21.34 61.48 -53.03
CA THR A 587 21.10 60.04 -52.84
C THR A 587 19.99 59.79 -51.83
N ARG A 588 19.42 58.59 -51.89
CA ARG A 588 18.45 58.07 -50.92
C ARG A 588 19.16 57.01 -50.10
N VAL A 589 19.39 57.30 -48.82
CA VAL A 589 19.98 56.32 -47.91
C VAL A 589 18.88 55.56 -47.19
N PRO A 590 18.90 54.21 -47.22
CA PRO A 590 18.00 53.42 -46.41
C PRO A 590 18.36 53.57 -44.93
N PHE A 591 17.37 53.45 -44.07
CA PHE A 591 17.55 53.28 -42.63
C PHE A 591 16.41 52.42 -42.05
N TYR A 592 16.67 51.71 -40.95
CA TYR A 592 15.75 50.77 -40.34
C TYR A 592 15.32 51.22 -38.93
N LYS A 593 13.99 51.22 -38.69
CA LYS A 593 13.36 51.85 -37.52
C LYS A 593 13.72 53.33 -37.42
N SER A 594 14.67 53.69 -36.58
CA SER A 594 15.18 55.05 -36.36
C SER A 594 16.71 55.02 -36.39
N GLY A 595 17.35 56.10 -36.83
CA GLY A 595 18.81 56.11 -36.95
C GLY A 595 19.44 57.50 -37.00
N VAL A 596 20.75 57.52 -37.23
CA VAL A 596 21.54 58.74 -37.40
C VAL A 596 22.29 58.63 -38.72
N VAL A 597 22.08 59.61 -39.59
CA VAL A 597 22.83 59.75 -40.84
C VAL A 597 23.98 60.72 -40.59
N LYS A 598 25.22 60.27 -40.79
CA LYS A 598 26.44 61.05 -40.70
C LYS A 598 27.08 61.17 -42.08
N ILE A 599 27.51 62.38 -42.42
CA ILE A 599 28.09 62.68 -43.72
C ILE A 599 29.47 63.26 -43.48
N TYR A 600 30.46 62.65 -44.11
CA TYR A 600 31.85 63.07 -44.05
C TYR A 600 32.28 63.59 -45.40
N ASN A 601 33.06 64.66 -45.39
CA ASN A 601 33.79 65.15 -46.54
C ASN A 601 35.29 65.04 -46.26
N ASP A 602 36.00 64.27 -47.08
CA ASP A 602 37.44 64.01 -46.95
C ASP A 602 37.89 63.52 -45.56
N GLY A 603 36.96 62.90 -44.82
CA GLY A 603 37.19 62.39 -43.47
C GLY A 603 36.58 63.25 -42.36
N ASP A 604 36.27 64.52 -42.63
CA ASP A 604 35.68 65.43 -41.65
C ASP A 604 34.15 65.32 -41.63
N LEU A 605 33.55 65.18 -40.44
CA LEU A 605 32.10 65.15 -40.28
C LEU A 605 31.52 66.54 -40.57
N ILE A 606 30.70 66.63 -41.63
CA ILE A 606 30.09 67.89 -42.07
C ILE A 606 28.59 67.99 -41.79
N TYR A 607 27.93 66.84 -41.57
CA TYR A 607 26.49 66.81 -41.30
C TYR A 607 26.12 65.58 -40.49
N GLU A 608 25.29 65.77 -39.47
CA GLU A 608 24.71 64.70 -38.66
C GLU A 608 23.23 65.00 -38.44
N LYS A 609 22.36 64.03 -38.77
CA LYS A 609 20.92 64.19 -38.55
C LYS A 609 20.28 62.87 -38.10
N ARG A 610 19.44 62.97 -37.07
CA ARG A 610 18.54 61.88 -36.67
C ARG A 610 17.41 61.73 -37.67
N VAL A 611 17.20 60.49 -38.10
CA VAL A 611 16.07 60.09 -38.94
C VAL A 611 15.08 59.30 -38.08
N PRO A 612 13.78 59.64 -38.16
CA PRO A 612 12.74 59.14 -37.25
C PRO A 612 12.51 57.65 -37.38
#